data_AF-A0A3R8A3M7-F1
#
_entry.id   AF-A0A3R8A3M7-F1
#
_cell.length_a   1.000
_cell.length_b   1.000
_cell.length_c   1.000
_cell.angle_alpha   90.00
_cell.angle_beta   90.00
_cell.angle_gamma   90.00
#
_symmetry.space_group_name_H-M   'P 1'
#
loop_
_entity.id
_entity.type
_entity.pdbx_description
1 polymer ?
#
loop_
_entity_poly.entity_id
_entity_poly.type
_entity_poly.pdbx_seq_one_letter_code
_entity_poly.pdbx_strand_id
1 'polypeptide(L)'
;MTNKIIIINGPNLNLLGEREQSQYGSITFEKLKKNCLSKAKELDVELEFTQSNIEGEIVNLIQDARKKFDGIIINAAGFTHTSVAIRDALNIFKKPVIELHISNIYKREEFRQKSLISDVVNGGIFGLGDEGYILAIISMHKMLKNENR
;
A
#
# COMPACT_ATOMS: atom_id res chain seq x y z
N MET A 1 12.23 -6.77 -19.18
CA MET A 1 10.78 -6.59 -19.02
C MET A 1 10.59 -5.54 -17.95
N THR A 2 9.69 -4.60 -18.15
CA THR A 2 9.35 -3.56 -17.18
C THR A 2 8.55 -4.20 -16.04
N ASN A 3 8.98 -4.00 -14.80
CA ASN A 3 8.31 -4.57 -13.63
C ASN A 3 6.94 -3.90 -13.43
N LYS A 4 5.94 -4.68 -13.01
CA LYS A 4 4.58 -4.21 -12.73
C LYS A 4 4.29 -4.19 -11.24
N ILE A 5 3.85 -3.05 -10.70
CA ILE A 5 3.45 -2.91 -9.29
C ILE A 5 1.99 -2.44 -9.25
N ILE A 6 1.24 -2.95 -8.28
CA ILE A 6 -0.06 -2.37 -7.90
C ILE A 6 0.01 -1.77 -6.50
N ILE A 7 -0.51 -0.55 -6.37
CA ILE A 7 -0.80 0.08 -5.09
C ILE A 7 -2.30 -0.07 -4.80
N ILE A 8 -2.62 -0.69 -3.66
CA ILE A 8 -3.99 -0.93 -3.21
C ILE A 8 -4.24 -0.10 -1.95
N ASN A 9 -5.24 0.79 -2.03
CA ASN A 9 -5.64 1.67 -0.95
C ASN A 9 -7.00 1.22 -0.39
N GLY A 10 -7.04 0.99 0.91
CA GLY A 10 -8.22 0.57 1.65
C GLY A 10 -9.22 1.69 1.91
N PRO A 11 -10.13 1.48 2.87
CA PRO A 11 -11.29 2.33 3.06
C PRO A 11 -10.92 3.73 3.53
N ASN A 12 -11.73 4.70 3.11
CA ASN A 12 -11.64 6.14 3.41
C ASN A 12 -10.43 6.89 2.83
N LEU A 13 -9.47 6.21 2.19
CA LEU A 13 -8.31 6.88 1.60
C LEU A 13 -8.68 7.75 0.38
N ASN A 14 -9.83 7.49 -0.26
CA ASN A 14 -10.38 8.38 -1.28
C ASN A 14 -10.74 9.78 -0.75
N LEU A 15 -10.89 9.94 0.58
CA LEU A 15 -11.22 11.21 1.23
C LEU A 15 -9.98 11.96 1.75
N LEU A 16 -8.76 11.55 1.35
CA LEU A 16 -7.54 12.29 1.68
C LEU A 16 -7.64 13.74 1.19
N GLY A 17 -7.30 14.69 2.07
CA GLY A 17 -7.41 16.13 1.82
C GLY A 17 -8.76 16.75 2.19
N GLU A 18 -9.80 15.94 2.42
CA GLU A 18 -11.15 16.42 2.81
C GLU A 18 -11.43 16.31 4.31
N ARG A 19 -10.73 15.41 5.03
CA ARG A 19 -10.85 15.22 6.48
C ARG A 19 -9.52 15.48 7.21
N GLU A 20 -9.61 16.06 8.40
CA GLU A 20 -8.54 16.16 9.42
C GLU A 20 -7.14 16.49 8.88
N GLN A 21 -6.98 17.71 8.36
CA GLN A 21 -5.70 18.23 7.85
C GLN A 21 -4.52 18.09 8.83
N SER A 22 -4.79 18.03 10.15
CA SER A 22 -3.75 17.92 11.18
C SER A 22 -3.09 16.54 11.26
N GLN A 23 -3.76 15.45 10.86
CA GLN A 23 -3.19 14.09 10.94
C GLN A 23 -2.73 13.51 9.60
N TYR A 24 -3.31 13.95 8.47
CA TYR A 24 -3.06 13.37 7.14
C TYR A 24 -2.43 14.34 6.13
N GLY A 25 -2.20 15.60 6.53
CA GLY A 25 -1.65 16.64 5.66
C GLY A 25 -2.68 17.20 4.66
N SER A 26 -2.23 18.11 3.80
CA SER A 26 -3.07 18.79 2.79
C SER A 26 -3.10 18.07 1.43
N ILE A 27 -2.49 16.90 1.33
CA ILE A 27 -2.41 16.16 0.06
C ILE A 27 -3.74 15.47 -0.25
N THR A 28 -4.25 15.68 -1.47
CA THR A 28 -5.44 15.00 -1.96
C THR A 28 -5.08 13.62 -2.51
N PHE A 29 -6.05 12.71 -2.52
CA PHE A 29 -5.87 11.37 -3.12
C PHE A 29 -5.37 11.43 -4.57
N GLU A 30 -5.93 12.34 -5.38
CA GLU A 30 -5.50 12.55 -6.77
C GLU A 30 -4.06 13.05 -6.89
N LYS A 31 -3.64 13.97 -6.01
CA LYS A 31 -2.26 14.46 -6.00
C LYS A 31 -1.28 13.35 -5.58
N LEU A 32 -1.65 12.55 -4.57
CA LEU A 32 -0.88 11.38 -4.15
C LEU A 32 -0.71 10.38 -5.31
N LYS A 33 -1.82 10.04 -6.00
CA LYS A 33 -1.82 9.18 -7.17
C LYS A 33 -0.87 9.70 -8.26
N LYS A 34 -0.96 11.00 -8.58
CA LYS A 34 -0.08 11.63 -9.58
C LYS A 34 1.39 11.53 -9.18
N ASN A 35 1.72 11.78 -7.92
CA ASN A 35 3.10 11.68 -7.42
C ASN A 35 3.64 10.25 -7.54
N CYS A 36 2.84 9.25 -7.16
CA CYS A 36 3.20 7.83 -7.27
C CYS A 36 3.44 7.41 -8.72
N LEU A 37 2.55 7.78 -9.64
CA LEU A 37 2.68 7.49 -11.07
C LEU A 37 3.93 8.17 -11.67
N SER A 38 4.20 9.42 -11.29
CA SER A 38 5.42 10.13 -11.69
C SER A 38 6.66 9.38 -11.22
N LYS A 39 6.68 8.96 -9.96
CA LYS A 39 7.83 8.26 -9.39
C LYS A 39 8.07 6.90 -10.05
N ALA A 40 7.02 6.13 -10.31
CA ALA A 40 7.16 4.86 -11.00
C ALA A 40 7.69 5.04 -12.42
N LYS A 41 7.24 6.09 -13.13
CA LYS A 41 7.76 6.44 -14.46
C LYS A 41 9.25 6.79 -14.43
N GLU A 42 9.71 7.54 -13.44
CA GLU A 42 11.15 7.84 -13.26
C GLU A 42 12.00 6.58 -13.09
N LEU A 43 11.44 5.53 -12.49
CA LEU A 43 12.14 4.27 -12.20
C LEU A 43 11.94 3.19 -13.28
N ASP A 44 11.28 3.52 -14.39
CA ASP A 44 10.88 2.55 -15.43
C ASP A 44 10.11 1.36 -14.82
N VAL A 45 9.04 1.68 -14.09
CA VAL A 45 8.11 0.72 -13.48
C VAL A 45 6.69 1.05 -13.91
N GLU A 46 5.95 0.04 -14.34
CA GLU A 46 4.52 0.16 -14.60
C GLU A 46 3.75 0.11 -13.27
N LEU A 47 2.93 1.13 -12.99
CA LEU A 47 2.20 1.26 -11.73
C LEU A 47 0.70 1.35 -11.96
N GLU A 48 -0.04 0.45 -11.32
CA GLU A 48 -1.48 0.60 -11.14
C GLU A 48 -1.77 1.15 -9.74
N PHE A 49 -2.71 2.08 -9.64
CA PHE A 49 -3.06 2.75 -8.38
C PHE A 49 -4.56 2.70 -8.16
N THR A 50 -4.99 1.91 -7.17
CA THR A 50 -6.40 1.58 -6.92
C THR A 50 -6.81 1.94 -5.50
N GLN A 51 -8.12 2.09 -5.30
CA GLN A 51 -8.72 2.27 -3.98
C GLN A 51 -10.06 1.54 -3.94
N SER A 52 -10.40 0.94 -2.80
CA SER A 52 -11.74 0.46 -2.53
C SER A 52 -12.10 0.55 -1.04
N ASN A 53 -13.38 0.81 -0.79
CA ASN A 53 -13.99 0.76 0.54
C ASN A 53 -14.54 -0.64 0.88
N ILE A 54 -14.55 -1.57 -0.08
CA ILE A 54 -15.18 -2.88 0.04
C ILE A 54 -14.08 -3.94 0.18
N GLU A 55 -14.09 -4.65 1.32
CA GLU A 55 -13.08 -5.67 1.64
C GLU A 55 -12.93 -6.73 0.54
N GLY A 56 -14.06 -7.25 0.03
CA GLY A 56 -14.07 -8.26 -1.03
C GLY A 56 -13.45 -7.79 -2.35
N GLU A 57 -13.55 -6.49 -2.68
CA GLU A 57 -12.89 -5.95 -3.87
C GLU A 57 -11.37 -5.93 -3.70
N ILE A 58 -10.87 -5.59 -2.52
CA ILE A 58 -9.43 -5.64 -2.20
C ILE A 58 -8.92 -7.08 -2.28
N VAL A 59 -9.69 -8.05 -1.74
CA VAL A 59 -9.37 -9.48 -1.85
C VAL A 59 -9.29 -9.90 -3.32
N ASN A 60 -10.26 -9.51 -4.15
CA ASN A 60 -10.25 -9.82 -5.59
C ASN A 60 -9.05 -9.18 -6.30
N LEU A 61 -8.72 -7.92 -6.01
CA LEU A 61 -7.55 -7.24 -6.55
C LEU A 61 -6.26 -7.99 -6.23
N ILE A 62 -6.08 -8.45 -4.98
CA ILE A 62 -4.91 -9.23 -4.57
C ILE A 62 -4.84 -10.58 -5.32
N GLN A 63 -5.97 -11.27 -5.46
CA GLN A 63 -6.04 -12.56 -6.17
C GLN A 63 -5.71 -12.41 -7.66
N ASP A 64 -6.27 -11.40 -8.31
CA ASP A 64 -5.98 -11.06 -9.70
C ASP A 64 -4.52 -10.63 -9.89
N ALA A 65 -3.97 -9.94 -8.89
CA ALA A 65 -2.63 -9.41 -8.98
C ALA A 65 -1.56 -10.48 -9.13
N ARG A 66 -1.80 -11.70 -8.62
CA ARG A 66 -0.92 -12.87 -8.77
C ARG A 66 -0.51 -13.13 -10.21
N LYS A 67 -1.40 -12.85 -11.17
CA LYS A 67 -1.19 -13.11 -12.60
C LYS A 67 -0.59 -11.92 -13.35
N LYS A 68 -0.73 -10.70 -12.82
CA LYS A 68 -0.52 -9.45 -13.57
C LYS A 68 0.63 -8.59 -13.05
N PHE A 69 0.90 -8.64 -11.75
CA PHE A 69 1.87 -7.77 -11.09
C PHE A 69 2.99 -8.57 -10.44
N ASP A 70 4.14 -7.92 -10.32
CA ASP A 70 5.35 -8.44 -9.72
C ASP A 70 5.49 -8.06 -8.24
N GLY A 71 4.78 -7.01 -7.79
CA GLY A 71 4.71 -6.65 -6.38
C GLY A 71 3.45 -5.89 -6.00
N ILE A 72 3.13 -5.89 -4.70
CA ILE A 72 2.00 -5.15 -4.11
C ILE A 72 2.52 -4.16 -3.08
N ILE A 73 2.04 -2.92 -3.14
CA ILE A 73 2.11 -1.99 -2.02
C ILE A 73 0.69 -1.82 -1.52
N ILE A 74 0.45 -2.05 -0.23
CA ILE A 74 -0.91 -2.00 0.33
C ILE A 74 -0.98 -1.07 1.53
N ASN A 75 -1.87 -0.08 1.45
CA ASN A 75 -2.35 0.66 2.60
C ASN A 75 -3.77 0.18 2.90
N ALA A 76 -3.91 -0.84 3.74
CA ALA A 76 -5.21 -1.42 4.08
C ALA A 76 -6.07 -0.52 4.98
N ALA A 77 -5.55 0.65 5.40
CA ALA A 77 -6.23 1.58 6.30
C ALA A 77 -6.87 0.85 7.50
N GLY A 78 -8.15 1.09 7.76
CA GLY A 78 -8.88 0.44 8.87
C GLY A 78 -8.87 -1.09 8.79
N PHE A 79 -8.83 -1.68 7.59
CA PHE A 79 -8.87 -3.13 7.43
C PHE A 79 -7.59 -3.83 7.88
N THR A 80 -6.46 -3.12 8.03
CA THR A 80 -5.26 -3.76 8.59
C THR A 80 -5.53 -4.33 10.00
N HIS A 81 -6.47 -3.76 10.75
CA HIS A 81 -6.76 -4.15 12.12
C HIS A 81 -7.85 -5.23 12.24
N THR A 82 -8.57 -5.53 11.16
CA THR A 82 -9.80 -6.34 11.22
C THR A 82 -9.88 -7.45 10.18
N SER A 83 -9.22 -7.30 9.02
CA SER A 83 -9.44 -8.18 7.88
C SER A 83 -8.52 -9.39 7.87
N VAL A 84 -9.02 -10.52 8.37
CA VAL A 84 -8.39 -11.83 8.15
C VAL A 84 -8.45 -12.21 6.66
N ALA A 85 -9.50 -11.80 5.93
CA ALA A 85 -9.66 -12.11 4.51
C ALA A 85 -8.55 -11.49 3.63
N ILE A 86 -8.20 -10.21 3.86
CA ILE A 86 -7.10 -9.55 3.15
C ILE A 86 -5.77 -10.18 3.53
N ARG A 87 -5.54 -10.49 4.82
CA ARG A 87 -4.34 -11.21 5.27
C ARG A 87 -4.15 -12.52 4.51
N ASP A 88 -5.19 -13.35 4.44
CA ASP A 88 -5.10 -14.66 3.79
C ASP A 88 -4.91 -14.53 2.28
N ALA A 89 -5.54 -13.52 1.64
CA ALA A 89 -5.29 -13.21 0.24
C ALA A 89 -3.83 -12.81 -0.02
N LEU A 90 -3.24 -11.96 0.83
CA LEU A 90 -1.83 -11.57 0.74
C LEU A 90 -0.90 -12.76 0.94
N ASN A 91 -1.21 -13.67 1.87
CA ASN A 91 -0.41 -14.87 2.09
C ASN A 91 -0.37 -15.80 0.85
N ILE A 92 -1.39 -15.76 0.00
CA ILE A 92 -1.41 -16.50 -1.28
C ILE A 92 -0.57 -15.80 -2.37
N PHE A 93 -0.37 -14.49 -2.26
CA PHE A 93 0.49 -13.73 -3.17
C PHE A 93 1.96 -13.95 -2.81
N LYS A 94 2.64 -14.83 -3.57
CA LYS A 94 4.03 -15.27 -3.30
C LYS A 94 5.13 -14.35 -3.86
N LYS A 95 4.78 -13.12 -4.25
CA LYS A 95 5.74 -12.10 -4.69
C LYS A 95 5.84 -10.98 -3.65
N PRO A 96 6.78 -10.04 -3.77
CA PRO A 96 6.97 -8.99 -2.77
C PRO A 96 5.72 -8.16 -2.43
N VAL A 97 5.49 -7.94 -1.14
CA VAL A 97 4.43 -7.09 -0.59
C VAL A 97 5.00 -6.12 0.44
N ILE A 98 4.63 -4.84 0.35
CA ILE A 98 4.94 -3.82 1.36
C ILE A 98 3.63 -3.30 1.96
N GLU A 99 3.51 -3.35 3.28
CA GLU A 99 2.46 -2.63 4.02
C GLU A 99 2.85 -1.16 4.19
N LEU A 100 1.87 -0.27 4.07
CA LEU A 100 2.08 1.16 4.18
C LEU A 100 0.96 1.83 4.98
N HIS A 101 1.35 2.76 5.87
CA HIS A 101 0.43 3.64 6.58
C HIS A 101 0.95 5.07 6.57
N ILE A 102 0.09 6.00 6.14
CA ILE A 102 0.36 7.45 6.16
C ILE A 102 0.65 7.92 7.58
N SER A 103 -0.19 7.53 8.53
CA SER A 103 -0.06 7.86 9.96
C SER A 103 0.75 6.80 10.71
N ASN A 104 1.36 7.17 11.83
CA ASN A 104 2.02 6.21 12.71
C ASN A 104 0.97 5.47 13.56
N ILE A 105 0.61 4.25 13.17
CA ILE A 105 -0.40 3.44 13.87
C ILE A 105 -0.01 3.10 15.31
N TYR A 106 1.28 3.08 15.64
CA TYR A 106 1.79 2.79 16.98
C TYR A 106 1.66 3.97 17.96
N LYS A 107 1.41 5.18 17.45
CA LYS A 107 1.11 6.37 18.26
C LYS A 107 -0.39 6.58 18.50
N ARG A 108 -1.21 5.65 18.03
CA ARG A 108 -2.67 5.74 18.05
C ARG A 108 -3.26 4.77 19.08
N GLU A 109 -4.59 4.70 19.11
CA GLU A 109 -5.35 3.84 20.01
C GLU A 109 -4.85 2.40 19.98
N GLU A 110 -4.91 1.68 21.11
CA GLU A 110 -4.34 0.34 21.27
C GLU A 110 -4.79 -0.64 20.17
N PHE A 111 -6.07 -0.59 19.78
CA PHE A 111 -6.62 -1.45 18.73
C PHE A 111 -6.00 -1.20 17.35
N ARG A 112 -5.33 -0.06 17.12
CA ARG A 112 -4.61 0.25 15.88
C ARG A 112 -3.15 -0.18 15.90
N GLN A 113 -2.61 -0.52 17.07
CA GLN A 113 -1.21 -0.90 17.19
C GLN A 113 -0.98 -2.33 16.67
N LYS A 114 -2.05 -3.12 16.50
CA LYS A 114 -2.00 -4.44 15.88
C LYS A 114 -2.44 -4.37 14.42
N SER A 115 -1.53 -4.74 13.51
CA SER A 115 -1.83 -5.08 12.13
C SER A 115 -1.93 -6.59 11.98
N LEU A 116 -2.96 -7.06 11.29
CA LEU A 116 -3.17 -8.46 10.90
C LEU A 116 -2.41 -8.84 9.63
N ILE A 117 -1.88 -7.88 8.88
CA ILE A 117 -1.15 -8.17 7.64
C ILE A 117 0.37 -8.06 7.80
N SER A 118 0.86 -7.36 8.84
CA SER A 118 2.30 -7.13 9.05
C SER A 118 3.12 -8.42 9.15
N ASP A 119 2.53 -9.54 9.57
CA ASP A 119 3.21 -10.85 9.69
C ASP A 119 3.33 -11.61 8.36
N VAL A 120 2.59 -11.21 7.32
CA VAL A 120 2.55 -11.90 6.02
C VAL A 120 3.13 -11.07 4.86
N VAL A 121 3.62 -9.87 5.13
CA VAL A 121 4.26 -8.99 4.13
C VAL A 121 5.78 -8.95 4.31
N ASN A 122 6.52 -8.44 3.32
CA ASN A 122 7.98 -8.36 3.39
C ASN A 122 8.50 -7.22 4.27
N GLY A 123 7.69 -6.18 4.50
CA GLY A 123 8.06 -5.04 5.32
C GLY A 123 6.92 -4.03 5.43
N GLY A 124 7.06 -3.09 6.37
CA GLY A 124 6.06 -2.07 6.64
C GLY A 124 6.68 -0.67 6.74
N ILE A 125 5.97 0.35 6.23
CA ILE A 125 6.30 1.76 6.39
C ILE A 125 5.15 2.44 7.13
N PHE A 126 5.43 3.06 8.28
CA PHE A 126 4.40 3.63 9.15
C PHE A 126 4.74 5.06 9.55
N GLY A 127 3.83 6.00 9.26
CA GLY A 127 3.91 7.37 9.81
C GLY A 127 4.80 8.35 9.08
N LEU A 128 5.17 8.04 7.82
CA LEU A 128 5.98 8.93 6.98
C LEU A 128 5.14 9.74 5.98
N GLY A 129 3.83 9.87 6.23
CA GLY A 129 2.96 10.65 5.36
C GLY A 129 2.82 10.06 3.96
N ASP A 130 2.63 10.94 2.98
CA ASP A 130 2.62 10.61 1.55
C ASP A 130 3.98 10.17 1.01
N GLU A 131 5.08 10.69 1.59
CA GLU A 131 6.44 10.27 1.22
C GLU A 131 6.66 8.77 1.46
N GLY A 132 5.93 8.17 2.40
CA GLY A 132 5.90 6.72 2.58
C GLY A 132 5.60 5.95 1.28
N TYR A 133 4.73 6.47 0.40
CA TYR A 133 4.41 5.82 -0.87
C TYR A 133 5.59 5.86 -1.84
N ILE A 134 6.31 6.98 -1.87
CA ILE A 134 7.50 7.16 -2.70
C ILE A 134 8.59 6.19 -2.24
N LEU A 135 8.81 6.10 -0.92
CA LEU A 135 9.75 5.15 -0.32
C LEU A 135 9.36 3.69 -0.59
N ALA A 136 8.07 3.36 -0.55
CA ALA A 136 7.57 2.02 -0.88
C ALA A 136 7.83 1.67 -2.35
N ILE A 137 7.60 2.60 -3.28
CA ILE A 137 7.87 2.38 -4.72
C ILE A 137 9.37 2.14 -4.96
N ILE A 138 10.24 2.97 -4.37
CA ILE A 138 11.70 2.81 -4.48
C ILE A 138 12.12 1.46 -3.90
N SER A 139 11.63 1.11 -2.72
CA SER A 139 11.97 -0.13 -2.04
C SER A 139 11.51 -1.35 -2.84
N MET A 140 10.28 -1.32 -3.36
CA MET A 140 9.74 -2.38 -4.20
C MET A 140 10.55 -2.54 -5.49
N HIS A 141 10.93 -1.44 -6.15
CA HIS A 141 11.78 -1.49 -7.35
C HIS A 141 13.10 -2.21 -7.08
N LYS A 142 13.78 -1.89 -5.97
CA LYS A 142 15.03 -2.56 -5.55
C LYS A 142 14.81 -4.04 -5.22
N MET A 143 13.71 -4.37 -4.51
CA MET A 143 13.36 -5.76 -4.21
C MET A 143 13.17 -6.59 -5.48
N LEU A 144 12.49 -6.05 -6.49
CA LEU A 144 12.24 -6.74 -7.76
C LEU A 144 13.50 -6.87 -8.63
N LYS A 145 14.50 -6.01 -8.44
CA LYS A 145 15.83 -6.15 -9.06
C LYS A 145 16.78 -7.07 -8.28
N ASN A 146 16.36 -7.65 -7.17
CA ASN A 146 17.19 -8.41 -6.22
C ASN A 146 18.36 -7.59 -5.64
N GLU A 147 18.25 -6.27 -5.57
CA GLU A 147 19.30 -5.38 -5.03
C GLU A 147 19.29 -5.31 -3.49
N ASN A 148 18.32 -5.95 -2.83
CA ASN A 148 18.17 -6.02 -1.38
C ASN A 148 18.55 -7.41 -0.79
N ARG A 149 19.32 -8.22 -1.53
CA ARG A 149 19.85 -9.50 -1.08
C ARG A 149 21.37 -9.49 -1.02
#